data_AF-A0A7K7BJD5-F1
#
_entry.id   AF-A0A7K7BJD5-F1
#
_cell.length_a   1.000
_cell.length_b   1.000
_cell.length_c   1.000
_cell.angle_alpha   90.00
_cell.angle_beta   90.00
_cell.angle_gamma   90.00
#
_symmetry.space_group_name_H-M   'P 1'
#
loop_
_entity.id
_entity.type
_entity.pdbx_description
1 polymer ?
#
loop_
_entity_poly.entity_id
_entity_poly.type
_entity_poly.pdbx_seq_one_letter_code
_entity_poly.pdbx_strand_id
1 'polypeptide(L)' 'LGQIEETRQNIDKISENVEEAKKLYSIILSAPVPEQKTKDDLEQLTAEIKKMANSVRNKLKS' A
#
# COMPACT_ATOMS: atom_id res chain seq x y z
N LEU A 1 24.12 -8.27 3.33
CA LEU A 1 22.84 -8.97 3.63
C LEU A 1 21.71 -7.99 3.95
N GLY A 2 21.94 -6.94 4.76
CA GLY A 2 20.88 -6.01 5.18
C GLY A 2 20.07 -5.30 4.08
N GLN A 3 20.69 -4.87 2.97
CA GLN A 3 19.95 -4.19 1.88
C GLN A 3 18.94 -5.10 1.15
N ILE A 4 19.28 -6.39 0.98
CA ILE A 4 18.39 -7.38 0.35
C ILE A 4 17.23 -7.68 1.30
N GLU A 5 17.51 -7.84 2.58
CA GLU A 5 16.50 -8.14 3.60
C GLU A 5 15.53 -6.96 3.78
N GLU A 6 16.04 -5.73 3.85
CA GLU A 6 15.22 -4.52 3.88
C GLU A 6 14.35 -4.40 2.63
N THR A 7 14.88 -4.77 1.45
CA THR A 7 14.10 -4.76 0.20
C THR A 7 12.97 -5.80 0.24
N ARG A 8 13.23 -7.00 0.76
CA ARG A 8 12.20 -8.03 0.96
C ARG A 8 11.11 -7.57 1.91
N GLN A 9 11.48 -7.04 3.08
CA GLN A 9 10.53 -6.49 4.05
C GLN A 9 9.65 -5.38 3.45
N ASN A 10 10.24 -4.50 2.63
CA ASN A 10 9.46 -3.47 1.92
C ASN A 10 8.48 -4.06 0.91
N ILE A 11 8.85 -5.14 0.21
CA ILE A 11 7.95 -5.84 -0.72
C ILE A 11 6.80 -6.51 0.05
N ASP A 12 7.10 -7.18 1.16
CA ASP A 12 6.09 -7.83 2.00
C ASP A 12 5.07 -6.81 2.51
N LYS A 13 5.56 -5.68 3.03
CA LYS A 13 4.70 -4.59 3.52
C LYS A 13 3.89 -3.91 2.41
N ILE A 14 4.42 -3.79 1.19
CA ILE A 14 3.63 -3.36 0.02
C ILE A 14 2.49 -4.35 -0.22
N SER A 15 2.75 -5.65 -0.16
CA SER A 15 1.73 -6.69 -0.36
C SER A 15 0.63 -6.60 0.70
N GLU A 16 1.00 -6.43 1.97
CA GLU A 16 0.04 -6.25 3.07
C GLU A 16 -0.84 -5.00 2.85
N ASN A 17 -0.23 -3.86 2.54
CA ASN A 17 -0.96 -2.62 2.29
C ASN A 17 -1.91 -2.74 1.08
N VAL A 18 -1.52 -3.49 0.03
CA VAL A 18 -2.38 -3.75 -1.13
C VAL A 18 -3.60 -4.58 -0.75
N GLU A 19 -3.44 -5.61 0.07
CA GLU A 19 -4.57 -6.41 0.55
C GLU A 19 -5.53 -5.57 1.40
N GLU A 20 -5.01 -4.68 2.25
CA GLU A 20 -5.86 -3.78 3.04
C GLU A 20 -6.60 -2.76 2.16
N ALA A 21 -5.91 -2.19 1.17
CA ALA A 21 -6.52 -1.29 0.19
C ALA A 21 -7.68 -1.96 -0.57
N LYS A 22 -7.54 -3.24 -0.93
CA LYS A 22 -8.63 -4.02 -1.56
C LYS A 22 -9.85 -4.15 -0.64
N LYS A 23 -9.65 -4.36 0.68
CA LYS A 23 -10.75 -4.42 1.64
C LYS A 23 -11.48 -3.09 1.74
N LEU A 24 -10.74 -1.98 1.87
CA LEU A 24 -11.35 -0.64 1.91
C LEU A 24 -12.10 -0.32 0.63
N TYR A 25 -11.55 -0.68 -0.53
CA TYR A 25 -12.25 -0.58 -1.81
C TYR A 25 -13.56 -1.38 -1.80
N SER A 26 -13.53 -2.63 -1.31
CA SER A 26 -14.73 -3.46 -1.21
C SER A 26 -15.79 -2.81 -0.31
N ILE A 27 -15.38 -2.24 0.83
CA ILE A 27 -16.28 -1.54 1.76
C ILE A 27 -16.93 -0.35 1.05
N ILE A 28 -16.13 0.52 0.42
CA ILE A 28 -16.61 1.70 -0.31
C ILE A 28 -17.60 1.32 -1.41
N LEU A 29 -17.31 0.27 -2.18
CA LEU A 29 -18.17 -0.16 -3.29
C LEU A 29 -19.46 -0.85 -2.81
N SER A 30 -19.44 -1.47 -1.63
CA SER A 30 -20.61 -2.13 -1.04
C SER A 30 -21.54 -1.18 -0.28
N ALA A 31 -21.01 -0.04 0.19
CA ALA A 31 -21.77 0.91 0.99
C ALA A 31 -22.63 1.82 0.09
N PRO A 32 -23.94 2.00 0.40
CA PRO A 32 -24.80 2.93 -0.35
C PRO A 32 -24.35 4.39 -0.20
N VAL A 33 -23.72 4.73 0.93
CA VAL A 33 -23.04 6.00 1.17
C VAL A 33 -21.69 5.70 1.84
N PRO A 34 -20.57 5.81 1.12
CA PRO A 34 -19.26 5.53 1.70
C PRO A 34 -18.84 6.61 2.70
N GLU A 35 -18.31 6.19 3.85
CA GLU A 35 -17.78 7.11 4.86
C GLU A 35 -16.54 7.86 4.34
N GLN A 36 -16.45 9.16 4.64
CA GLN A 36 -15.29 9.97 4.24
C GLN A 36 -13.98 9.40 4.79
N LYS A 37 -14.00 8.94 6.05
CA LYS A 37 -12.85 8.32 6.69
C LYS A 37 -12.31 7.11 5.91
N THR A 38 -13.18 6.24 5.40
CA THR A 38 -12.76 5.08 4.61
C THR A 38 -12.08 5.47 3.30
N LYS A 39 -12.52 6.59 2.69
CA LYS A 39 -11.85 7.14 1.49
C LYS A 39 -10.48 7.71 1.84
N ASP A 40 -10.39 8.47 2.93
CA ASP A 40 -9.13 9.06 3.39
C ASP A 40 -8.10 7.97 3.72
N ASP A 41 -8.53 6.91 4.43
CA ASP A 41 -7.69 5.76 4.77
C ASP A 41 -7.18 5.04 3.50
N LEU A 42 -8.03 4.91 2.47
CA LEU A 42 -7.65 4.33 1.19
C LEU A 42 -6.66 5.21 0.41
N GLU A 43 -6.88 6.52 0.39
CA GLU A 43 -5.96 7.48 -0.23
C GLU A 43 -4.58 7.45 0.44
N GLN A 44 -4.55 7.39 1.78
CA GLN A 44 -3.31 7.26 2.53
C GLN A 44 -2.57 5.96 2.18
N LEU A 45 -3.26 4.81 2.20
CA LEU A 45 -2.65 3.52 1.87
C LEU A 45 -2.09 3.49 0.45
N THR A 46 -2.83 4.02 -0.53
CA THR A 46 -2.34 4.06 -1.92
C THR A 46 -1.13 4.99 -2.09
N ALA A 47 -1.07 6.11 -1.36
CA ALA A 47 0.09 6.99 -1.33
C ALA A 47 1.32 6.29 -0.72
N GLU A 48 1.14 5.57 0.39
CA GLU A 48 2.20 4.80 1.05
C GLU A 48 2.74 3.68 0.14
N ILE A 49 1.84 2.90 -0.49
CA ILE A 49 2.19 1.86 -1.46
C ILE A 49 3.05 2.46 -2.58
N LYS A 50 2.61 3.57 -3.17
CA LYS A 50 3.34 4.24 -4.25
C LYS A 50 4.73 4.70 -3.81
N LYS A 51 4.85 5.25 -2.60
CA LYS A 51 6.14 5.69 -2.05
C LYS A 51 7.09 4.52 -1.84
N MET A 52 6.62 3.44 -1.22
CA MET A 52 7.43 2.25 -0.95
C MET A 52 7.84 1.54 -2.24
N ALA A 53 6.92 1.37 -3.19
CA ALA A 53 7.21 0.75 -4.48
C ALA A 53 8.28 1.52 -5.26
N ASN A 54 8.24 2.86 -5.24
CA ASN A 54 9.29 3.68 -5.85
C ASN A 54 10.65 3.53 -5.14
N SER A 55 10.66 3.44 -3.81
CA SER A 55 11.88 3.21 -3.04
C SER A 55 12.53 1.87 -3.41
N VAL A 56 11.76 0.78 -3.39
CA VAL A 56 12.21 -0.55 -3.81
C VAL A 56 12.74 -0.52 -5.25
N ARG A 57 11.99 0.06 -6.19
CA ARG A 57 12.41 0.18 -7.59
C ARG A 57 13.74 0.91 -7.74
N ASN A 58 13.95 1.99 -7.00
CA ASN A 58 15.18 2.78 -7.09
C ASN A 58 16.38 2.02 -6.48
N LYS A 59 16.17 1.30 -5.36
CA LYS A 59 17.19 0.43 -4.75
C LYS A 59 17.62 -0.71 -5.68
N LEU A 60 16.70 -1.26 -6.47
CA LEU A 60 17.01 -2.32 -7.44
C LEU A 60 17.72 -1.82 -8.72
N LYS A 61 17.68 -0.51 -8.98
CA LYS A 61 18.36 0.12 -10.13
C LYS A 61 19.80 0.56 -9.81
N SER A 62 20.12 0.69 -8.53
CA SER A 62 21.44 1.09 -8.04
C SER A 62 22.31 -0.13 -7.84
#